data_AF-A0A2P2KTT8-F1
#
_entry.id   AF-A0A2P2KTT8-F1
#
_cell.length_a   1.000
_cell.length_b   1.000
_cell.length_c   1.000
_cell.angle_alpha   90.00
_cell.angle_beta   90.00
_cell.angle_gamma   90.00
#
_symmetry.space_group_name_H-M   'P 1'
#
loop_
_entity.id
_entity.type
_entity.pdbx_description
1 polymer ?
#
loop_
_entity_poly.entity_id
_entity_poly.type
_entity_poly.pdbx_seq_one_letter_code
_entity_poly.pdbx_strand_id
1 'polypeptide(L)'
;MDLNAAADMLKEKTKENSQKIVRVFNAIRSALITVAAVMLILALVGFFLSILGHRHAILIFVGSGWFLVAITFILCGVFLILNNAISDTCLAMEEWVENPQAETALSSILPCVKQKTTNNTLTQSKKVIINIVNVVNTFVYSFADANPSKKGYGYYNQTGPLMPPLCYPFDSQLQVRQCGPQEVSMANASVVWKNYICEVSSSGRCITRGRVTPDIYQQLVAAVNESYALEYYTPLLLGLQDCKFVRDTFQEITTKYCPPLEHYLTIVNSGLGLISVGVLLCLIFWIVYANRPQREEVFVKLPCTIVGSRGRPKNNADNGVSQSNIGEV
;
A
#
# COMPACT_ATOMS: atom_id res chain seq x y z
N MET A 1 -8.87 2.18 28.93
CA MET A 1 -8.50 1.67 27.59
C MET A 1 -7.01 1.90 27.44
N ASP A 2 -6.23 0.85 27.21
CA ASP A 2 -4.79 0.95 27.06
C ASP A 2 -4.46 1.37 25.62
N LEU A 3 -3.93 2.59 25.46
CA LEU A 3 -3.64 3.20 24.16
C LEU A 3 -2.60 2.38 23.38
N ASN A 4 -1.66 1.75 24.09
CA ASN A 4 -0.61 0.95 23.48
C ASN A 4 -1.19 -0.35 22.89
N ALA A 5 -2.08 -1.02 23.63
CA ALA A 5 -2.76 -2.22 23.13
C ALA A 5 -3.62 -1.91 21.89
N ALA A 6 -4.31 -0.76 21.87
CA ALA A 6 -5.07 -0.32 20.71
C ALA A 6 -4.17 -0.01 19.50
N ALA A 7 -3.06 0.70 19.71
CA ALA A 7 -2.10 1.03 18.67
C ALA A 7 -1.42 -0.22 18.07
N ASP A 8 -1.01 -1.16 18.91
CA ASP A 8 -0.38 -2.41 18.48
C ASP A 8 -1.36 -3.28 17.68
N MET A 9 -2.62 -3.38 18.14
CA MET A 9 -3.66 -4.09 17.40
C MET A 9 -3.92 -3.47 16.01
N LEU A 10 -4.01 -2.14 15.93
CA LEU A 10 -4.17 -1.44 14.65
C LEU A 10 -2.98 -1.67 13.72
N LYS A 11 -1.77 -1.61 14.25
CA LYS A 11 -0.53 -1.89 13.50
C LYS A 11 -0.48 -3.31 12.98
N GLU A 12 -0.84 -4.29 13.81
CA GLU A 12 -0.89 -5.70 13.44
C GLU A 12 -1.94 -5.94 12.35
N LYS A 13 -3.16 -5.43 12.52
CA LYS A 13 -4.24 -5.58 11.53
C LYS A 13 -3.93 -4.90 10.20
N THR A 14 -3.33 -3.71 10.23
CA THR A 14 -2.90 -2.99 9.02
C THR A 14 -1.80 -3.74 8.29
N LYS A 15 -0.84 -4.31 9.01
CA LYS A 15 0.22 -5.15 8.45
C LYS A 15 -0.34 -6.44 7.85
N GLU A 16 -1.28 -7.09 8.52
CA GLU A 16 -1.93 -8.31 8.03
C GLU A 16 -2.70 -8.04 6.74
N ASN A 17 -3.49 -6.96 6.69
CA ASN A 17 -4.30 -6.59 5.53
C ASN A 17 -3.43 -6.17 4.34
N SER A 18 -2.42 -5.33 4.55
CA SER A 18 -1.50 -4.93 3.48
C SER A 18 -0.76 -6.13 2.88
N GLN A 19 -0.34 -7.09 3.70
CA GLN A 19 0.26 -8.34 3.21
C GLN A 19 -0.70 -9.17 2.36
N LYS A 20 -1.96 -9.29 2.76
CA LYS A 20 -2.98 -10.00 1.96
C LYS A 20 -3.16 -9.35 0.60
N ILE A 21 -3.27 -8.02 0.56
CA ILE A 21 -3.42 -7.25 -0.69
C ILE A 21 -2.22 -7.49 -1.62
N VAL A 22 -0.99 -7.34 -1.12
CA VAL A 22 0.23 -7.55 -1.92
C VAL A 22 0.32 -8.99 -2.45
N ARG A 23 -0.06 -9.99 -1.66
CA ARG A 23 -0.11 -11.39 -2.13
C ARG A 23 -1.07 -11.59 -3.29
N VAL A 24 -2.26 -10.97 -3.23
CA VAL A 24 -3.25 -11.06 -4.32
C VAL A 24 -2.70 -10.44 -5.60
N PHE A 25 -2.13 -9.25 -5.54
CA PHE A 25 -1.51 -8.62 -6.73
C PHE A 25 -0.35 -9.44 -7.31
N ASN A 26 0.49 -10.02 -6.44
CA ASN A 26 1.57 -10.90 -6.89
C ASN A 26 1.06 -12.18 -7.56
N ALA A 27 -0.02 -12.77 -7.04
CA ALA A 27 -0.66 -13.93 -7.64
C ALA A 27 -1.25 -13.60 -9.02
N ILE A 28 -1.93 -12.46 -9.15
CA ILE A 28 -2.48 -11.97 -10.43
C ILE A 28 -1.35 -11.73 -11.44
N ARG A 29 -0.28 -11.04 -11.04
CA ARG A 29 0.88 -10.80 -11.89
C ARG A 29 1.52 -12.10 -12.37
N SER A 30 1.69 -13.06 -11.47
CA SER A 30 2.23 -14.38 -11.82
C SER A 30 1.30 -15.10 -12.81
N ALA A 31 -0.02 -15.05 -12.61
CA ALA A 31 -0.98 -15.68 -13.51
C ALA A 31 -0.91 -15.08 -14.93
N LEU A 32 -0.84 -13.75 -15.06
CA LEU A 32 -0.71 -13.08 -16.35
C LEU A 32 0.56 -13.48 -17.11
N ILE A 33 1.70 -13.55 -16.41
CA ILE A 33 2.98 -13.99 -16.99
C ILE A 33 2.88 -15.44 -17.46
N THR A 34 2.31 -16.32 -16.64
CA THR A 34 2.11 -17.73 -16.99
C THR A 34 1.21 -17.88 -18.24
N VAL A 35 0.10 -17.13 -18.31
CA VAL A 35 -0.79 -17.16 -19.49
C VAL A 35 -0.04 -16.72 -20.75
N ALA A 36 0.75 -15.65 -20.68
CA ALA A 36 1.56 -15.18 -21.81
C ALA A 36 2.58 -16.25 -22.27
N ALA A 37 3.27 -16.89 -21.33
CA ALA A 37 4.24 -17.95 -21.64
C ALA A 37 3.57 -19.18 -22.27
N VAL A 38 2.43 -19.63 -21.72
CA VAL A 38 1.66 -20.77 -22.25
C VAL A 38 1.15 -20.46 -23.65
N MET A 39 0.63 -19.25 -23.90
CA MET A 39 0.21 -18.86 -25.25
C MET A 39 1.34 -18.91 -26.26
N LEU A 40 2.53 -18.45 -25.90
CA LEU A 40 3.70 -18.48 -26.78
C LEU A 40 4.08 -19.93 -27.12
N ILE A 41 4.11 -20.82 -26.11
CA ILE A 41 4.40 -22.24 -26.32
C ILE A 41 3.34 -22.88 -27.22
N LEU A 42 2.05 -22.60 -26.97
CA LEU A 42 0.96 -23.13 -27.79
C LEU A 42 1.04 -22.65 -29.25
N ALA A 43 1.42 -21.38 -29.48
CA ALA A 43 1.62 -20.87 -30.83
C ALA A 43 2.75 -21.63 -31.56
N LEU A 44 3.89 -21.85 -30.89
CA LEU A 44 5.00 -22.62 -31.46
C LEU A 44 4.62 -24.08 -31.73
N VAL A 45 4.03 -24.76 -30.75
CA VAL A 45 3.61 -26.16 -30.89
C VAL A 45 2.55 -26.30 -31.97
N GLY A 46 1.54 -25.43 -32.00
CA GLY A 46 0.52 -25.40 -33.05
C GLY A 46 1.12 -25.24 -34.44
N PHE A 47 2.15 -24.39 -34.59
CA PHE A 47 2.87 -24.23 -35.85
C PHE A 47 3.59 -25.52 -36.29
N PHE A 48 4.34 -26.16 -35.39
CA PHE A 48 5.01 -27.43 -35.71
C PHE A 48 4.02 -28.56 -36.02
N LEU A 49 2.93 -28.66 -35.26
CA LEU A 49 1.89 -29.67 -35.47
C LEU A 49 1.16 -29.47 -36.80
N SER A 50 1.00 -28.24 -37.26
CA SER A 50 0.47 -27.94 -38.60
C SER A 50 1.32 -28.52 -39.73
N ILE A 51 2.62 -28.73 -39.51
CA ILE A 51 3.53 -29.31 -40.50
C ILE A 51 3.54 -30.84 -40.41
N LEU A 52 3.47 -31.41 -39.20
CA LEU A 52 3.63 -32.86 -38.98
C LEU A 52 2.32 -33.67 -39.06
N GLY A 53 1.15 -33.06 -38.95
CA GLY A 53 -0.14 -33.73 -39.20
C GLY A 53 -0.55 -34.83 -38.22
N HIS A 54 0.02 -34.87 -37.00
CA HIS A 54 -0.28 -35.93 -36.02
C HIS A 54 -1.65 -35.76 -35.32
N ARG A 55 -2.54 -36.74 -35.52
CA ARG A 55 -3.93 -36.73 -35.03
C ARG A 55 -4.09 -36.65 -33.50
N HIS A 56 -3.22 -37.31 -32.73
CA HIS A 56 -3.28 -37.29 -31.25
C HIS A 56 -2.83 -35.96 -30.64
N ALA A 57 -1.87 -35.28 -31.28
CA ALA A 57 -1.36 -34.01 -30.78
C ALA A 57 -2.38 -32.87 -30.95
N ILE A 58 -3.24 -32.95 -31.97
CA ILE A 58 -4.33 -31.99 -32.21
C ILE A 58 -5.35 -32.02 -31.06
N LEU A 59 -5.69 -33.20 -30.52
CA LEU A 59 -6.63 -33.32 -29.39
C LEU A 59 -6.07 -32.67 -28.11
N ILE A 60 -4.78 -32.88 -27.83
CA ILE A 60 -4.11 -32.24 -26.69
C ILE A 60 -4.08 -30.71 -26.85
N PHE A 61 -3.79 -30.24 -28.07
CA PHE A 61 -3.80 -28.82 -28.40
C PHE A 61 -5.19 -28.18 -28.17
N VAL A 62 -6.25 -28.81 -28.68
CA VAL A 62 -7.63 -28.35 -28.49
C VAL A 62 -8.00 -28.31 -27.00
N GLY A 63 -7.69 -29.37 -26.24
CA GLY A 63 -7.94 -29.41 -24.79
C GLY A 63 -7.22 -28.31 -24.02
N SER A 64 -5.94 -28.06 -24.35
CA SER A 64 -5.15 -26.99 -23.74
C SER A 64 -5.68 -25.59 -24.08
N GLY A 65 -6.17 -25.37 -25.30
CA GLY A 65 -6.75 -24.09 -25.71
C GLY A 65 -8.07 -23.80 -24.99
N TRP A 66 -8.95 -24.81 -24.82
CA TRP A 66 -10.18 -24.64 -24.02
C TRP A 66 -9.89 -24.30 -22.55
N PHE A 67 -8.86 -24.92 -21.96
CA PHE A 67 -8.42 -24.58 -20.62
C PHE A 67 -7.92 -23.12 -20.53
N LEU A 68 -7.20 -22.66 -21.55
CA LEU A 68 -6.73 -21.28 -21.64
C LEU A 68 -7.90 -20.28 -21.78
N VAL A 69 -8.91 -20.60 -22.58
CA VAL A 69 -10.15 -19.81 -22.67
C VAL A 69 -10.81 -19.70 -21.29
N ALA A 70 -10.95 -20.81 -20.56
CA ALA A 70 -11.54 -20.79 -19.22
C ALA A 70 -10.76 -19.87 -18.26
N ILE A 71 -9.42 -19.96 -18.23
CA ILE A 71 -8.58 -19.11 -17.37
C ILE A 71 -8.70 -17.63 -17.76
N THR A 72 -8.60 -17.30 -19.05
CA THR A 72 -8.67 -15.91 -19.52
C THR A 72 -10.02 -15.28 -19.23
N PHE A 73 -11.11 -16.04 -19.30
CA PHE A 73 -12.46 -15.55 -18.94
C PHE A 73 -12.58 -15.26 -17.44
N ILE A 74 -12.05 -16.13 -16.58
CA ILE A 74 -12.00 -15.90 -15.13
C ILE A 74 -11.17 -14.64 -14.81
N LEU A 75 -9.99 -14.51 -15.42
CA LEU A 75 -9.13 -13.32 -15.24
C LEU A 75 -9.84 -12.05 -15.70
N CYS A 76 -10.49 -12.07 -16.87
CA CYS A 76 -11.27 -10.95 -17.40
C CYS A 76 -12.35 -10.51 -16.39
N GLY A 77 -13.11 -11.45 -15.83
CA GLY A 77 -14.11 -11.17 -14.80
C GLY A 77 -13.52 -10.49 -13.55
N VAL A 78 -12.37 -10.98 -13.06
CA VAL A 78 -11.68 -10.38 -11.91
C VAL A 78 -11.20 -8.96 -12.22
N PHE A 79 -10.60 -8.73 -13.39
CA PHE A 79 -10.12 -7.41 -13.80
C PHE A 79 -11.25 -6.40 -14.01
N LEU A 80 -12.40 -6.83 -14.53
CA LEU A 80 -13.60 -5.99 -14.65
C LEU A 80 -14.09 -5.52 -13.28
N ILE A 81 -14.17 -6.45 -12.30
CA ILE A 81 -14.57 -6.11 -10.92
C ILE A 81 -13.56 -5.15 -10.31
N LEU A 82 -12.26 -5.39 -10.49
CA LEU A 82 -11.21 -4.51 -9.97
C LEU A 82 -11.27 -3.12 -10.61
N ASN A 83 -11.49 -3.03 -11.92
CA ASN A 83 -11.60 -1.76 -12.63
C ASN A 83 -12.75 -0.91 -12.09
N ASN A 84 -13.93 -1.52 -11.92
CA ASN A 84 -15.09 -0.82 -11.35
C ASN A 84 -14.84 -0.42 -9.90
N ALA A 85 -14.33 -1.34 -9.06
CA ALA A 85 -14.05 -1.05 -7.67
C ALA A 85 -13.04 0.09 -7.49
N ILE A 86 -12.00 0.15 -8.34
CA ILE A 86 -10.99 1.20 -8.32
C ILE A 86 -11.57 2.52 -8.82
N SER A 87 -12.32 2.51 -9.92
CA SER A 87 -13.03 3.69 -10.42
C SER A 87 -13.96 4.29 -9.37
N ASP A 88 -14.82 3.46 -8.76
CA ASP A 88 -15.74 3.88 -7.71
C ASP A 88 -15.00 4.43 -6.49
N THR A 89 -13.91 3.77 -6.09
CA THR A 89 -13.09 4.23 -4.95
C THR A 89 -12.39 5.55 -5.26
N CYS A 90 -11.84 5.72 -6.46
CA CYS A 90 -11.17 6.95 -6.89
C CYS A 90 -12.15 8.12 -6.97
N LEU A 91 -13.34 7.90 -7.53
CA LEU A 91 -14.41 8.90 -7.58
C LEU A 91 -14.88 9.29 -6.18
N ALA A 92 -15.09 8.31 -5.29
CA ALA A 92 -15.48 8.58 -3.91
C ALA A 92 -14.40 9.36 -3.14
N MET A 93 -13.12 9.08 -3.37
CA MET A 93 -12.01 9.84 -2.79
C MET A 93 -11.97 11.27 -3.33
N GLU A 94 -12.18 11.46 -4.63
CA GLU A 94 -12.20 12.77 -5.27
C GLU A 94 -13.35 13.64 -4.76
N GLU A 95 -14.57 13.10 -4.71
CA GLU A 95 -15.75 13.78 -4.17
C GLU A 95 -15.55 14.20 -2.70
N TRP A 96 -14.92 13.33 -1.91
CA TRP A 96 -14.60 13.65 -0.52
C TRP A 96 -13.52 14.74 -0.39
N VAL A 97 -12.53 14.77 -1.28
CA VAL A 97 -11.50 15.82 -1.29
C VAL A 97 -12.12 17.18 -1.59
N GLU A 98 -13.07 17.24 -2.52
CA GLU A 98 -13.79 18.47 -2.87
C GLU A 98 -14.73 18.92 -1.76
N ASN A 99 -15.46 17.99 -1.13
CA ASN A 99 -16.44 18.31 -0.11
C ASN A 99 -16.38 17.40 1.13
N PRO A 100 -15.33 17.54 1.98
CA PRO A 100 -15.14 16.68 3.16
C PRO A 100 -16.19 16.91 4.27
N GLN A 101 -17.05 17.93 4.11
CA GLN A 101 -18.12 18.28 5.05
C GLN A 101 -19.49 17.77 4.58
N ALA A 102 -19.60 17.21 3.38
CA ALA A 102 -20.82 16.50 2.97
C ALA A 102 -20.97 15.19 3.75
N GLU A 103 -22.22 14.78 3.97
CA GLU A 103 -22.56 13.46 4.48
C GLU A 103 -22.12 12.42 3.46
N THR A 104 -20.97 11.80 3.70
CA THR A 104 -20.37 10.75 2.88
C THR A 104 -20.01 9.59 3.79
N ALA A 105 -19.88 8.38 3.23
CA ALA A 105 -19.43 7.22 4.02
C ALA A 105 -18.07 7.47 4.70
N LEU A 106 -17.24 8.34 4.11
CA LEU A 106 -15.91 8.68 4.61
C LEU A 106 -15.94 9.78 5.68
N SER A 107 -16.87 10.74 5.64
CA SER A 107 -17.01 11.75 6.70
C SER A 107 -17.57 11.19 8.01
N SER A 108 -18.36 10.10 7.93
CA SER A 108 -18.80 9.35 9.12
C SER A 108 -17.64 8.68 9.88
N ILE A 109 -16.58 8.27 9.17
CA ILE A 109 -15.40 7.61 9.74
C ILE A 109 -14.36 8.64 10.20
N LEU A 110 -14.25 9.76 9.47
CA LEU A 110 -13.29 10.84 9.73
C LEU A 110 -14.04 12.17 9.92
N PRO A 111 -14.55 12.47 11.13
CA PRO A 111 -15.25 13.72 11.39
C PRO A 111 -14.26 14.90 11.38
N CYS A 112 -14.22 15.61 10.25
CA CYS A 112 -13.31 16.73 10.05
C CYS A 112 -13.85 18.01 10.69
N VAL A 113 -13.04 18.66 11.51
CA VAL A 113 -13.36 19.95 12.13
C VAL A 113 -13.00 21.10 11.18
N LYS A 114 -13.79 22.17 11.21
CA LYS A 114 -13.53 23.37 10.39
C LYS A 114 -12.17 23.97 10.73
N GLN A 115 -11.40 24.31 9.70
CA GLN A 115 -10.08 24.94 9.82
C GLN A 115 -10.09 26.19 10.73
N LYS A 116 -11.17 26.98 10.72
CA LYS A 116 -11.33 28.14 11.63
C LYS A 116 -11.32 27.72 13.11
N THR A 117 -12.01 26.64 13.45
CA THR A 117 -12.05 26.11 14.81
C THR A 117 -10.68 25.56 15.20
N THR A 118 -10.03 24.82 14.31
CA THR A 118 -8.67 24.30 14.49
C THR A 118 -7.65 25.42 14.73
N ASN A 119 -7.69 26.50 13.93
CA ASN A 119 -6.83 27.67 14.11
C ASN A 119 -7.09 28.39 15.44
N ASN A 120 -8.36 28.46 15.87
CA ASN A 120 -8.68 28.98 17.19
C ASN A 120 -8.10 28.08 18.29
N THR A 121 -8.23 26.76 18.19
CA THR A 121 -7.64 25.81 19.15
C THR A 121 -6.11 25.94 19.20
N LEU A 122 -5.44 26.07 18.05
CA LEU A 122 -4.00 26.31 17.98
C LEU A 122 -3.62 27.61 18.70
N THR A 123 -4.39 28.68 18.46
CA THR A 123 -4.19 29.99 19.12
C THR A 123 -4.34 29.87 20.62
N GLN A 124 -5.35 29.14 21.11
CA GLN A 124 -5.54 28.90 22.55
C GLN A 124 -4.39 28.06 23.13
N SER A 125 -3.95 27.02 22.42
CA SER A 125 -2.80 26.20 22.84
C SER A 125 -1.53 27.05 23.02
N LYS A 126 -1.21 27.93 22.06
CA LYS A 126 -0.09 28.87 22.19
C LYS A 126 -0.22 29.80 23.41
N LYS A 127 -1.43 30.28 23.70
CA LYS A 127 -1.69 31.11 24.91
C LYS A 127 -1.48 30.33 26.20
N VAL A 128 -1.89 29.07 26.25
CA VAL A 128 -1.64 28.19 27.40
C VAL A 128 -0.14 28.03 27.62
N ILE A 129 0.64 27.80 26.57
CA ILE A 129 2.10 27.70 26.65
C ILE A 129 2.70 29.00 27.23
N ILE A 130 2.30 30.16 26.71
CA ILE A 130 2.76 31.47 27.24
C ILE A 130 2.42 31.62 28.73
N ASN A 131 1.22 31.20 29.15
CA ASN A 131 0.82 31.25 30.55
C ASN A 131 1.68 30.35 31.43
N ILE A 132 2.05 29.15 30.97
CA ILE A 132 2.96 28.28 31.71
C ILE A 132 4.35 28.93 31.83
N VAL A 133 4.88 29.50 30.75
CA VAL A 133 6.15 30.25 30.80
C VAL A 133 6.06 31.42 31.78
N ASN A 134 4.95 32.16 31.82
CA ASN A 134 4.74 33.24 32.78
C ASN A 134 4.78 32.76 34.23
N VAL A 135 4.13 31.64 34.55
CA VAL A 135 4.14 31.06 35.90
C VAL A 135 5.56 30.65 36.29
N VAL A 136 6.25 29.94 35.40
CA VAL A 136 7.63 29.49 35.61
C VAL A 136 8.58 30.69 35.81
N ASN A 137 8.51 31.70 34.95
CA ASN A 137 9.40 32.85 35.04
C ASN A 137 9.07 33.73 36.24
N THR A 138 7.80 33.84 36.63
CA THR A 138 7.41 34.50 37.88
C THR A 138 8.05 33.79 39.06
N PHE A 139 8.08 32.45 39.05
CA PHE A 139 8.79 31.68 40.07
C PHE A 139 10.30 31.96 40.07
N VAL A 140 10.95 31.91 38.90
CA VAL A 140 12.39 32.18 38.77
C VAL A 140 12.74 33.55 39.33
N TYR A 141 12.09 34.62 38.88
CA TYR A 141 12.42 35.98 39.31
C TYR A 141 12.00 36.29 40.75
N SER A 142 10.80 35.87 41.17
CA SER A 142 10.23 36.27 42.47
C SER A 142 10.63 35.37 43.62
N PHE A 143 11.08 34.14 43.32
CA PHE A 143 11.44 33.17 44.34
C PHE A 143 12.87 32.69 44.19
N ALA A 144 13.27 32.10 43.06
CA ALA A 144 14.62 31.53 42.92
C ALA A 144 15.73 32.60 43.02
N ASP A 145 15.51 33.76 42.38
CA ASP A 145 16.51 34.82 42.22
C ASP A 145 16.24 36.07 43.09
N ALA A 146 15.21 36.06 43.94
CA ALA A 146 14.80 37.23 44.74
C ALA A 146 15.79 37.65 45.84
N ASN A 147 16.70 36.76 46.27
CA ASN A 147 17.70 37.00 47.32
C ASN A 147 17.13 37.70 48.57
N PRO A 148 16.11 37.13 49.25
CA PRO A 148 15.45 37.77 50.38
C PRO A 148 16.40 37.95 51.58
N SER A 149 16.15 38.99 52.39
CA SER A 149 16.91 39.23 53.62
C SER A 149 16.75 38.06 54.62
N LYS A 150 17.81 37.77 55.40
CA LYS A 150 17.87 36.66 56.39
C LYS A 150 16.74 36.67 57.43
N LYS A 151 16.04 37.80 57.59
CA LYS A 151 14.94 37.99 58.54
C LYS A 151 13.53 37.90 57.90
N GLY A 152 13.44 37.65 56.60
CA GLY A 152 12.16 37.53 55.89
C GLY A 152 11.50 36.16 56.06
N TYR A 153 10.16 36.13 56.13
CA TYR A 153 9.39 34.89 55.97
C TYR A 153 9.69 34.29 54.59
N GLY A 154 10.08 33.01 54.53
CA GLY A 154 10.45 32.32 53.28
C GLY A 154 11.94 32.35 52.92
N TYR A 155 12.83 32.81 53.81
CA TYR A 155 14.28 32.79 53.58
C TYR A 155 14.87 31.38 53.50
N TYR A 156 15.62 31.10 52.43
CA TYR A 156 16.53 29.95 52.29
C TYR A 156 17.85 30.40 51.63
N ASN A 157 18.90 29.58 51.71
CA ASN A 157 20.25 29.97 51.33
C ASN A 157 20.48 29.99 49.81
N GLN A 158 20.09 31.08 49.16
CA GLN A 158 20.20 31.28 47.71
C GLN A 158 21.60 31.74 47.27
N THR A 159 22.66 31.04 47.69
CA THR A 159 24.04 31.44 47.36
C THR A 159 24.51 30.96 45.97
N GLY A 160 23.67 30.25 45.21
CA GLY A 160 23.99 29.77 43.86
C GLY A 160 24.00 30.86 42.78
N PRO A 161 24.48 30.58 41.56
CA PRO A 161 24.31 31.47 40.41
C PRO A 161 22.83 31.73 40.11
N LEU A 162 22.52 32.85 39.42
CA LEU A 162 21.14 33.17 39.01
C LEU A 162 20.61 32.12 38.04
N MET A 163 19.37 31.70 38.25
CA MET A 163 18.73 30.67 37.45
C MET A 163 18.19 31.28 36.16
N PRO A 164 18.54 30.74 34.97
CA PRO A 164 18.08 31.31 33.72
C PRO A 164 16.56 31.12 33.58
N PRO A 165 15.80 32.16 33.18
CA PRO A 165 14.38 32.07 32.92
C PRO A 165 14.10 31.19 31.70
N LEU A 166 12.91 30.61 31.67
CA LEU A 166 12.40 29.88 30.53
C LEU A 166 12.12 30.86 29.38
N CYS A 167 12.57 30.48 28.19
CA CYS A 167 12.33 31.21 26.96
C CYS A 167 10.83 31.21 26.61
N TYR A 168 10.34 32.37 26.14
CA TYR A 168 9.05 32.45 25.51
C TYR A 168 9.16 31.96 24.06
N PRO A 169 8.49 30.84 23.69
CA PRO A 169 8.54 30.34 22.32
C PRO A 169 7.77 31.25 21.34
N PHE A 170 6.89 32.11 21.86
CA PHE A 170 6.03 32.99 21.06
C PHE A 170 6.12 34.46 21.49
N ASP A 171 5.96 35.38 20.53
CA ASP A 171 5.82 36.82 20.79
C ASP A 171 4.38 37.23 21.13
N SER A 172 4.13 38.54 21.30
CA SER A 172 2.80 39.08 21.61
C SER A 172 1.79 38.92 20.46
N GLN A 173 2.27 38.64 19.25
CA GLN A 173 1.48 38.31 18.07
C GLN A 173 1.38 36.79 17.83
N LEU A 174 1.84 35.96 18.79
CA LEU A 174 1.86 34.49 18.73
C LEU A 174 2.70 33.89 17.60
N GLN A 175 3.69 34.64 17.11
CA GLN A 175 4.70 34.19 16.15
C GLN A 175 5.88 33.56 16.88
N VAL A 176 6.56 32.63 16.20
CA VAL A 176 7.73 31.95 16.77
C VAL A 176 8.84 32.97 17.00
N ARG A 177 9.38 32.98 18.21
CA ARG A 177 10.45 33.86 18.64
C ARG A 177 11.72 33.06 18.91
N GLN A 178 12.88 33.63 18.59
CA GLN A 178 14.17 33.09 19.02
C GLN A 178 14.48 33.48 20.47
N CYS A 179 14.99 32.50 21.23
CA CYS A 179 15.40 32.69 22.61
C CYS A 179 16.65 33.58 22.70
N GLY A 180 16.67 34.47 23.69
CA GLY A 180 17.84 35.27 24.02
C GLY A 180 18.96 34.43 24.66
N PRO A 181 20.20 34.95 24.70
CA PRO A 181 21.36 34.21 25.21
C PRO A 181 21.30 33.88 26.70
N GLN A 182 20.42 34.54 27.46
CA GLN A 182 20.22 34.31 28.91
C GLN A 182 18.97 33.48 29.21
N GLU A 183 18.18 33.13 28.19
CA GLU A 183 16.97 32.33 28.32
C GLU A 183 17.27 30.86 28.01
N VAL A 184 16.57 29.94 28.66
CA VAL A 184 16.68 28.51 28.36
C VAL A 184 15.48 28.03 27.56
N SER A 185 15.71 27.25 26.50
CA SER A 185 14.63 26.65 25.73
C SER A 185 13.93 25.53 26.53
N MET A 186 12.65 25.26 26.21
CA MET A 186 11.89 24.19 26.86
C MET A 186 12.57 22.82 26.74
N ALA A 187 13.19 22.52 25.59
CA ALA A 187 13.91 21.27 25.38
C ALA A 187 15.12 21.08 26.32
N ASN A 188 15.80 22.17 26.69
CA ASN A 188 17.04 22.12 27.47
C ASN A 188 16.86 22.49 28.95
N ALA A 189 15.69 23.02 29.34
CA ALA A 189 15.45 23.57 30.68
C ALA A 189 15.72 22.54 31.79
N SER A 190 15.30 21.29 31.61
CA SER A 190 15.51 20.22 32.61
C SER A 190 17.00 19.97 32.88
N VAL A 191 17.83 19.95 31.83
CA VAL A 191 19.27 19.72 31.94
C VAL A 191 19.96 20.94 32.59
N VAL A 192 19.61 22.15 32.17
CA VAL A 192 20.21 23.39 32.68
C VAL A 192 19.85 23.61 34.15
N TRP A 193 18.56 23.49 34.50
CA TRP A 193 18.07 23.75 35.85
C TRP A 193 18.54 22.73 36.88
N LYS A 194 18.95 21.53 36.46
CA LYS A 194 19.53 20.52 37.35
C LYS A 194 20.74 21.03 38.11
N ASN A 195 21.52 21.94 37.52
CA ASN A 195 22.71 22.55 38.13
C ASN A 195 22.39 23.57 39.23
N TYR A 196 21.11 23.89 39.45
CA TYR A 196 20.64 24.87 40.43
C TYR A 196 19.97 24.23 41.64
N ILE A 197 19.93 22.89 41.68
CA ILE A 197 19.34 22.13 42.79
C ILE A 197 20.24 22.23 44.02
N CYS A 198 19.63 22.53 45.16
CA CYS A 198 20.28 22.47 46.48
C CYS A 198 19.92 21.16 47.20
N GLU A 199 20.76 20.77 48.16
CA GLU A 199 20.39 19.77 49.17
C GLU A 199 19.49 20.44 50.21
N VAL A 200 18.53 19.68 50.75
CA VAL A 200 17.51 20.20 51.68
C VAL A 200 17.72 19.70 53.11
N SER A 201 17.42 20.57 54.08
CA SER A 201 17.30 20.20 55.49
C SER A 201 16.02 19.39 55.76
N SER A 202 15.89 18.85 56.97
CA SER A 202 14.64 18.25 57.47
C SER A 202 13.43 19.21 57.48
N SER A 203 13.69 20.52 57.40
CA SER A 203 12.67 21.57 57.30
C SER A 203 12.38 22.02 55.86
N GLY A 204 12.92 21.32 54.85
CA GLY A 204 12.67 21.58 53.44
C GLY A 204 13.39 22.81 52.87
N ARG A 205 14.46 23.30 53.51
CA ARG A 205 15.21 24.49 53.07
C ARG A 205 16.57 24.11 52.51
N CYS A 206 17.03 24.85 51.50
CA CYS A 206 18.36 24.68 50.95
C CYS A 206 19.46 24.87 52.01
N ILE A 207 20.33 23.86 52.17
CA ILE A 207 21.52 23.90 53.03
C ILE A 207 22.81 24.09 52.23
N THR A 208 22.88 23.59 51.00
CA THR A 208 24.02 23.77 50.09
C THR A 208 23.79 24.92 49.10
N ARG A 209 24.82 25.27 48.31
CA ARG A 209 24.71 26.27 47.24
C ARG A 209 23.70 25.78 46.20
N GLY A 210 22.63 26.54 46.00
CA GLY A 210 21.61 26.30 44.99
C GLY A 210 20.49 27.32 45.09
N ARG A 211 19.51 27.22 44.20
CA ARG A 211 18.39 28.15 44.06
C ARG A 211 17.03 27.46 44.19
N VAL A 212 16.96 26.15 43.93
CA VAL A 212 15.70 25.38 43.96
C VAL A 212 15.86 24.07 44.72
N THR A 213 14.80 23.65 45.41
CA THR A 213 14.74 22.33 46.06
C THR A 213 14.41 21.24 45.04
N PRO A 214 14.71 19.96 45.34
CA PRO A 214 14.38 18.84 44.44
C PRO A 214 12.89 18.78 44.06
N ASP A 215 11.98 19.02 45.01
CA ASP A 215 10.54 18.97 44.77
C ASP A 215 10.08 20.07 43.81
N ILE A 216 10.58 21.30 43.99
CA ILE A 216 10.27 22.41 43.11
C ILE A 216 10.86 22.17 41.72
N TYR A 217 12.08 21.66 41.63
CA TYR A 217 12.69 21.28 40.36
C TYR A 217 11.81 20.28 39.60
N GLN A 218 11.27 19.26 40.26
CA GLN A 218 10.37 18.30 39.62
C GLN A 218 9.10 18.97 39.09
N GLN A 219 8.50 19.90 39.85
CA GLN A 219 7.32 20.65 39.39
C GLN A 219 7.62 21.54 38.18
N LEU A 220 8.76 22.23 38.18
CA LEU A 220 9.20 23.06 37.06
C LEU A 220 9.45 22.21 35.80
N VAL A 221 10.12 21.06 35.94
CA VAL A 221 10.36 20.14 34.82
C VAL A 221 9.05 19.54 34.30
N ALA A 222 8.11 19.18 35.17
CA ALA A 222 6.80 18.71 34.74
C ALA A 222 6.07 19.77 33.89
N ALA A 223 6.03 21.02 34.37
CA ALA A 223 5.41 22.13 33.62
C ALA A 223 6.06 22.37 32.25
N VAL A 224 7.40 22.28 32.17
CA VAL A 224 8.12 22.43 30.90
C VAL A 224 7.88 21.26 29.96
N ASN A 225 7.89 20.02 30.46
CA ASN A 225 7.63 18.85 29.63
C ASN A 225 6.22 18.88 29.02
N GLU A 226 5.21 19.27 29.79
CA GLU A 226 3.85 19.46 29.29
C GLU A 226 3.79 20.58 28.24
N SER A 227 4.47 21.71 28.48
CA SER A 227 4.56 22.81 27.52
C SER A 227 5.22 22.39 26.21
N TYR A 228 6.31 21.62 26.30
CA TYR A 228 7.03 21.08 25.16
C TYR A 228 6.17 20.11 24.36
N ALA A 229 5.47 19.20 25.03
CA ALA A 229 4.54 18.29 24.40
C ALA A 229 3.41 19.06 23.68
N LEU A 230 2.86 20.08 24.33
CA LEU A 230 1.82 20.92 23.75
C LEU A 230 2.35 21.70 22.53
N GLU A 231 3.56 22.25 22.58
CA GLU A 231 4.18 22.94 21.46
C GLU A 231 4.41 22.02 20.25
N TYR A 232 4.97 20.84 20.49
CA TYR A 232 5.40 19.93 19.43
C TYR A 232 4.26 19.12 18.83
N TYR A 233 3.34 18.59 19.65
CA TYR A 233 2.29 17.68 19.19
C TYR A 233 1.00 18.39 18.76
N THR A 234 0.69 19.59 19.27
CA THR A 234 -0.56 20.30 18.92
C THR A 234 -0.73 20.47 17.41
N PRO A 235 0.26 20.95 16.62
CA PRO A 235 0.05 21.18 15.19
C PRO A 235 -0.33 19.90 14.44
N LEU A 236 0.30 18.78 14.78
CA LEU A 236 0.00 17.47 14.16
C LEU A 236 -1.40 16.99 14.54
N LEU A 237 -1.75 17.04 15.83
CA LEU A 237 -3.07 16.61 16.31
C LEU A 237 -4.19 17.44 15.68
N LEU A 238 -3.97 18.73 15.51
CA LEU A 238 -4.89 19.65 14.87
C LEU A 238 -4.99 19.42 13.35
N GLY A 239 -3.89 19.07 12.68
CA GLY A 239 -3.87 18.70 11.26
C GLY A 239 -4.53 17.34 10.95
N LEU A 240 -4.64 16.47 11.97
CA LEU A 240 -5.48 15.26 11.90
C LEU A 240 -6.95 15.63 12.12
N GLN A 241 -7.22 16.56 13.03
CA GLN A 241 -8.58 16.98 13.38
C GLN A 241 -9.29 17.75 12.25
N ASP A 242 -8.57 18.58 11.48
CA ASP A 242 -9.12 19.28 10.31
C ASP A 242 -9.12 18.44 9.04
N CYS A 243 -8.70 17.18 9.13
CA CYS A 243 -8.50 16.25 8.02
C CYS A 243 -7.60 16.76 6.89
N LYS A 244 -6.83 17.83 7.10
CA LYS A 244 -5.94 18.36 6.06
C LYS A 244 -4.95 17.31 5.61
N PHE A 245 -4.39 16.56 6.57
CA PHE A 245 -3.48 15.46 6.26
C PHE A 245 -4.10 14.41 5.33
N VAL A 246 -5.33 13.98 5.63
CA VAL A 246 -6.04 12.95 4.84
C VAL A 246 -6.43 13.51 3.48
N ARG A 247 -6.93 14.75 3.42
CA ARG A 247 -7.30 15.43 2.18
C ARG A 247 -6.12 15.61 1.25
N ASP A 248 -4.99 16.11 1.76
CA ASP A 248 -3.80 16.31 0.95
C ASP A 248 -3.29 14.95 0.40
N THR A 249 -3.39 13.88 1.20
CA THR A 249 -3.04 12.51 0.78
C THR A 249 -3.98 11.97 -0.29
N PHE A 250 -5.30 12.08 -0.10
CA PHE A 250 -6.28 11.60 -1.08
C PHE A 250 -6.22 12.40 -2.37
N GLN A 251 -5.98 13.70 -2.29
CA GLN A 251 -5.75 14.53 -3.46
C GLN A 251 -4.53 14.05 -4.26
N GLU A 252 -3.42 13.67 -3.60
CA GLU A 252 -2.28 13.10 -4.30
C GLU A 252 -2.62 11.74 -4.94
N ILE A 253 -3.40 10.89 -4.24
CA ILE A 253 -3.83 9.59 -4.76
C ILE A 253 -4.70 9.75 -6.01
N THR A 254 -5.74 10.58 -5.93
CA THR A 254 -6.71 10.78 -7.02
C THR A 254 -6.08 11.45 -8.22
N THR A 255 -5.19 12.42 -8.03
CA THR A 255 -4.56 13.13 -9.15
C THR A 255 -3.43 12.34 -9.82
N LYS A 256 -2.65 11.59 -9.04
CA LYS A 256 -1.37 11.04 -9.50
C LYS A 256 -1.40 9.54 -9.76
N TYR A 257 -2.23 8.79 -9.03
CA TYR A 257 -2.26 7.33 -9.07
C TYR A 257 -3.52 6.74 -9.69
N CYS A 258 -4.69 7.37 -9.49
CA CYS A 258 -5.95 6.87 -10.07
C CYS A 258 -5.96 6.84 -11.61
N PRO A 259 -5.60 7.92 -12.34
CA PRO A 259 -5.61 7.91 -13.80
C PRO A 259 -4.70 6.86 -14.44
N PRO A 260 -3.42 6.69 -14.04
CA PRO A 260 -2.59 5.64 -14.63
C PRO A 260 -3.11 4.25 -14.26
N LEU A 261 -3.64 4.05 -13.05
CA LEU A 261 -4.16 2.76 -12.62
C LEU A 261 -5.38 2.32 -13.45
N GLU A 262 -6.36 3.21 -13.64
CA GLU A 262 -7.53 2.97 -14.49
C GLU A 262 -7.11 2.69 -15.94
N HIS A 263 -6.15 3.46 -16.46
CA HIS A 263 -5.61 3.26 -17.81
C HIS A 263 -4.98 1.87 -17.98
N TYR A 264 -4.11 1.45 -17.06
CA TYR A 264 -3.48 0.12 -17.12
C TYR A 264 -4.49 -1.02 -16.96
N LEU A 265 -5.49 -0.87 -16.08
CA LEU A 265 -6.54 -1.88 -15.91
C LEU A 265 -7.38 -2.02 -17.18
N THR A 266 -7.72 -0.90 -17.81
CA THR A 266 -8.42 -0.89 -19.10
C THR A 266 -7.61 -1.60 -20.17
N ILE A 267 -6.30 -1.31 -20.29
CA ILE A 267 -5.40 -1.99 -21.23
C ILE A 267 -5.36 -3.50 -20.99
N VAL A 268 -5.20 -3.94 -19.74
CA VAL A 268 -5.16 -5.37 -19.39
C VAL A 268 -6.49 -6.04 -19.72
N ASN A 269 -7.61 -5.39 -19.42
CA ASN A 269 -8.94 -5.92 -19.71
C ASN A 269 -9.19 -6.05 -21.22
N SER A 270 -8.85 -5.03 -22.01
CA SER A 270 -8.91 -5.09 -23.48
C SER A 270 -7.98 -6.18 -24.04
N GLY A 271 -6.77 -6.32 -23.50
CA GLY A 271 -5.80 -7.36 -23.90
C GLY A 271 -6.30 -8.78 -23.62
N LEU A 272 -6.84 -9.02 -22.42
CA LEU A 272 -7.46 -10.31 -22.07
C LEU A 272 -8.66 -10.64 -22.95
N GLY A 273 -9.48 -9.65 -23.28
CA GLY A 273 -10.59 -9.80 -24.23
C GLY A 273 -10.11 -10.21 -25.62
N LEU A 274 -9.08 -9.54 -26.15
CA LEU A 274 -8.51 -9.84 -27.46
C LEU A 274 -7.89 -11.24 -27.51
N ILE A 275 -7.18 -11.64 -26.44
CA ILE A 275 -6.63 -13.00 -26.30
C ILE A 275 -7.74 -14.05 -26.32
N SER A 276 -8.81 -13.85 -25.54
CA SER A 276 -9.91 -14.80 -25.44
C SER A 276 -10.59 -15.02 -26.80
N VAL A 277 -10.91 -13.92 -27.52
CA VAL A 277 -11.48 -13.99 -28.87
C VAL A 277 -10.53 -14.65 -29.86
N GLY A 278 -9.23 -14.31 -29.81
CA GLY A 278 -8.22 -14.90 -30.68
C GLY A 278 -8.10 -16.41 -30.51
N VAL A 279 -8.03 -16.90 -29.27
CA VAL A 279 -7.91 -18.33 -28.97
C VAL A 279 -9.18 -19.08 -29.37
N LEU A 280 -10.37 -18.52 -29.14
CA LEU A 280 -11.63 -19.10 -29.61
C LEU A 280 -11.67 -19.26 -31.12
N LEU A 281 -11.30 -18.21 -31.87
CA LEU A 281 -11.25 -18.27 -33.33
C LEU A 281 -10.22 -19.29 -33.81
N CYS A 282 -9.02 -19.32 -33.20
CA CYS A 282 -8.01 -20.33 -33.50
C CYS A 282 -8.55 -21.75 -33.31
N LEU A 283 -9.21 -22.04 -32.19
CA LEU A 283 -9.79 -23.35 -31.93
C LEU A 283 -10.87 -23.73 -32.95
N ILE A 284 -11.75 -22.79 -33.33
CA ILE A 284 -12.78 -23.02 -34.34
C ILE A 284 -12.15 -23.35 -35.70
N PHE A 285 -11.18 -22.55 -36.15
CA PHE A 285 -10.47 -22.79 -37.42
C PHE A 285 -9.76 -24.15 -37.41
N TRP A 286 -9.15 -24.52 -36.29
CA TRP A 286 -8.50 -25.82 -36.14
C TRP A 286 -9.48 -26.99 -36.16
N ILE A 287 -10.66 -26.85 -35.54
CA ILE A 287 -11.72 -27.88 -35.60
C ILE A 287 -12.20 -28.04 -37.05
N VAL A 288 -12.42 -26.93 -37.77
CA VAL A 288 -12.82 -26.98 -39.20
C VAL A 288 -11.74 -27.61 -40.06
N TYR A 289 -10.46 -27.29 -39.81
CA TYR A 289 -9.32 -27.88 -40.52
C TYR A 289 -9.21 -29.39 -40.26
N ALA A 290 -9.28 -29.81 -39.00
CA ALA A 290 -9.20 -31.23 -38.62
C ALA A 290 -10.40 -32.06 -39.07
N ASN A 291 -11.58 -31.44 -39.19
CA ASN A 291 -12.82 -32.09 -39.63
C ASN A 291 -13.05 -32.01 -41.14
N ARG A 292 -12.17 -31.33 -41.91
CA ARG A 292 -12.19 -31.43 -43.37
C ARG A 292 -11.86 -32.87 -43.76
N PRO A 293 -12.70 -33.54 -44.56
CA PRO A 293 -12.43 -34.91 -44.99
C PRO A 293 -11.14 -34.90 -45.81
N GLN A 294 -10.15 -35.67 -45.35
CA GLN A 294 -8.92 -35.97 -46.08
C GLN A 294 -9.30 -36.83 -47.30
N ARG A 295 -9.86 -36.20 -48.33
CA ARG A 295 -10.30 -36.83 -49.58
C ARG A 295 -9.16 -36.85 -50.60
N GLU A 296 -7.94 -37.14 -50.17
CA GLU A 296 -6.80 -37.37 -51.05
C GLU A 296 -5.90 -38.41 -50.37
N GLU A 297 -6.24 -39.69 -50.56
CA GLU A 297 -5.31 -40.84 -50.72
C GLU A 297 -6.02 -42.05 -51.37
N VAL A 298 -7.15 -41.83 -52.07
CA VAL A 298 -7.81 -42.89 -52.88
C VAL A 298 -8.13 -42.36 -54.27
N PHE A 299 -7.16 -41.76 -54.96
CA PHE A 299 -7.25 -41.63 -56.41
C PHE A 299 -5.85 -41.74 -57.05
N VAL A 300 -5.72 -42.78 -57.87
CA VAL A 300 -4.68 -43.04 -58.88
C VAL A 300 -3.31 -43.51 -58.36
N LYS A 301 -3.21 -44.80 -58.02
CA LYS A 301 -2.01 -45.58 -58.38
C LYS A 301 -2.26 -46.31 -59.71
N LEU A 302 -1.98 -45.63 -60.80
CA LEU A 302 -1.42 -46.23 -62.02
C LEU A 302 -0.64 -45.12 -62.73
N PRO A 303 0.64 -45.35 -63.07
CA PRO A 303 0.90 -46.02 -64.34
C PRO A 303 2.05 -47.04 -64.35
N CYS A 304 1.91 -47.93 -65.34
CA CYS A 304 2.85 -48.75 -66.08
C CYS A 304 4.37 -48.57 -65.90
N THR A 305 5.09 -49.69 -65.99
CA THR A 305 6.36 -49.72 -66.74
C THR A 305 6.46 -51.00 -67.57
N ILE A 306 6.82 -50.79 -68.83
CA ILE A 306 6.93 -51.74 -69.95
C ILE A 306 8.36 -52.30 -70.03
N VAL A 307 8.47 -53.62 -70.29
CA VAL A 307 9.51 -54.39 -71.01
C VAL A 307 10.98 -54.35 -70.53
N GLY A 308 11.58 -55.54 -70.32
CA GLY A 308 13.03 -55.71 -70.44
C GLY A 308 13.70 -56.97 -69.87
N SER A 309 13.52 -58.12 -70.52
CA SER A 309 14.50 -59.22 -70.66
C SER A 309 14.89 -60.21 -69.53
N ARG A 310 14.75 -61.48 -69.94
CA ARG A 310 15.61 -62.68 -69.74
C ARG A 310 15.45 -63.55 -68.49
N GLY A 311 14.97 -64.77 -68.74
CA GLY A 311 15.35 -65.96 -67.98
C GLY A 311 14.29 -67.07 -67.91
N ARG A 312 14.03 -67.80 -69.01
CA ARG A 312 13.63 -69.23 -68.93
C ARG A 312 14.90 -70.04 -68.60
N PRO A 313 14.85 -71.29 -68.06
CA PRO A 313 13.73 -72.23 -68.12
C PRO A 313 13.48 -73.09 -66.85
N LYS A 314 12.28 -73.67 -66.70
CA LYS A 314 12.07 -75.14 -66.72
C LYS A 314 10.62 -75.54 -66.45
N ASN A 315 10.24 -76.53 -67.25
CA ASN A 315 9.03 -77.33 -67.31
C ASN A 315 8.53 -77.89 -65.97
N ASN A 316 7.21 -77.94 -65.80
CA ASN A 316 6.37 -79.14 -65.60
C ASN A 316 4.93 -78.63 -65.40
N ALA A 317 3.99 -78.85 -66.32
CA ALA A 317 3.26 -80.08 -66.60
C ALA A 317 2.26 -80.45 -65.48
N ASP A 318 1.01 -80.60 -65.93
CA ASP A 318 -0.15 -81.23 -65.29
C ASP A 318 -0.83 -80.52 -64.12
N ASN A 319 -2.14 -80.64 -63.90
CA ASN A 319 -3.37 -80.90 -64.68
C ASN A 319 -4.46 -81.06 -63.60
N GLY A 320 -5.72 -80.75 -63.91
CA GLY A 320 -6.88 -81.00 -63.04
C GLY A 320 -7.51 -79.69 -62.55
N VAL A 321 -8.57 -79.12 -63.15
CA VAL A 321 -9.88 -79.66 -63.57
C VAL A 321 -10.66 -80.26 -62.39
N SER A 322 -11.67 -79.50 -61.96
CA SER A 322 -13.08 -79.91 -61.71
C SER A 322 -13.69 -79.02 -60.62
N GLN A 323 -14.57 -78.10 -61.01
CA GLN A 323 -16.04 -78.27 -61.05
C GLN A 323 -16.66 -78.05 -59.66
N SER A 324 -17.39 -76.94 -59.51
CA SER A 324 -18.87 -76.93 -59.44
C SER A 324 -19.34 -77.20 -58.00
N ASN A 325 -20.41 -76.65 -57.44
CA ASN A 325 -21.60 -76.02 -57.98
C ASN A 325 -22.44 -75.59 -56.75
N ILE A 326 -23.58 -74.93 -57.01
CA ILE A 326 -24.79 -74.82 -56.13
C ILE A 326 -24.64 -73.75 -55.03
N GLY A 327 -25.40 -72.65 -55.04
CA GLY A 327 -26.88 -72.59 -55.09
C GLY A 327 -27.40 -72.93 -53.69
N GLU A 328 -28.34 -72.28 -53.04
CA GLU A 328 -29.51 -71.54 -53.48
C GLU A 328 -30.15 -70.93 -52.22
N VAL A 329 -30.91 -69.85 -52.44
CA VAL A 329 -32.12 -69.40 -51.71
C VAL A 329 -31.99 -69.03 -50.24
#